data_AF-A0A0D3DCQ0-F1
#
_entry.id   AF-A0A0D3DCQ0-F1
#
_cell.length_a   1.000
_cell.length_b   1.000
_cell.length_c   1.000
_cell.angle_alpha   90.00
_cell.angle_beta   90.00
_cell.angle_gamma   90.00
#
_symmetry.space_group_name_H-M   'P 1'
#
loop_
_entity.id
_entity.type
_entity.pdbx_description
1 polymer ?
#
loop_
_entity_poly.entity_id
_entity_poly.type
_entity_poly.pdbx_seq_one_letter_code
_entity_poly.pdbx_strand_id
1 'polypeptide(L)'
;MAIRALGTGHDNESSRRQVPEESVKTFADRRKYSPKEDRILIGAWLNTSKDPLVGNEQRAVAFWKRIVDYYNASPQLVGEVPREVTSCKQRGSRINHEVSRFTGCYNQALREQRSGQNDDDVIKVAYDIFFTKYDTKFTLDHCWRELRHEQNPYRKGPEVILNDTAKEDSTS
;
A
#
# COMPACT_ATOMS: atom_id res chain seq x y z
N MET A 1 -30.51 66.06 45.79
CA MET A 1 -31.91 65.65 46.00
C MET A 1 -32.59 65.47 44.66
N ALA A 2 -33.23 64.30 44.45
CA ALA A 2 -34.36 63.99 43.58
C ALA A 2 -34.17 64.20 42.03
N ILE A 3 -34.71 63.44 41.07
CA ILE A 3 -35.96 62.66 40.94
C ILE A 3 -35.77 61.54 39.86
N ARG A 4 -36.53 60.43 39.99
CA ARG A 4 -36.77 59.30 39.06
C ARG A 4 -37.75 59.62 37.92
N ALA A 5 -37.61 58.97 36.75
CA ALA A 5 -38.66 58.25 35.95
C ALA A 5 -38.12 57.95 34.52
N LEU A 6 -37.99 56.69 34.05
CA LEU A 6 -38.95 55.73 33.45
C LEU A 6 -39.36 56.01 31.98
N GLY A 7 -39.18 55.00 31.10
CA GLY A 7 -39.77 54.89 29.74
C GLY A 7 -38.81 54.23 28.72
N THR A 8 -38.74 52.90 28.59
CA THR A 8 -39.45 52.01 27.63
C THR A 8 -38.99 52.07 26.17
N GLY A 9 -38.56 50.91 25.61
CA GLY A 9 -38.89 50.51 24.24
C GLY A 9 -37.72 50.11 23.31
N HIS A 10 -37.88 48.92 22.71
CA HIS A 10 -37.26 48.38 21.48
C HIS A 10 -35.91 47.65 21.55
N ASP A 11 -36.00 46.36 21.89
CA ASP A 11 -35.69 45.21 21.01
C ASP A 11 -34.89 45.54 19.72
N ASN A 12 -33.66 45.01 19.62
CA ASN A 12 -33.23 44.30 18.40
C ASN A 12 -31.99 43.42 18.67
N GLU A 13 -32.26 42.11 18.69
CA GLU A 13 -31.44 41.01 18.23
C GLU A 13 -30.07 41.37 17.60
N SER A 14 -28.98 40.96 18.25
CA SER A 14 -27.83 40.44 17.52
C SER A 14 -27.21 39.33 18.35
N SER A 15 -27.89 38.19 18.34
CA SER A 15 -27.34 36.90 18.73
C SER A 15 -26.03 36.70 17.95
N ARG A 16 -24.91 36.88 18.66
CA ARG A 16 -23.57 36.52 18.19
C ARG A 16 -23.55 35.02 18.00
N ARG A 17 -24.03 34.56 16.84
CA ARG A 17 -23.92 33.16 16.41
C ARG A 17 -22.43 32.82 16.42
N GLN A 18 -22.04 32.03 17.42
CA GLN A 18 -20.76 31.34 17.41
C GLN A 18 -20.75 30.47 16.15
N VAL A 19 -19.84 30.81 15.23
CA VAL A 19 -19.55 29.96 14.08
C VAL A 19 -19.04 28.64 14.66
N PRO A 20 -19.64 27.49 14.33
CA PRO A 20 -19.09 26.21 14.75
C PRO A 20 -17.66 26.14 14.21
N GLU A 21 -16.71 25.88 15.09
CA GLU A 21 -15.32 25.59 14.73
C GLU A 21 -15.33 24.28 13.94
N GLU A 22 -15.55 24.40 12.64
CA GLU A 22 -15.42 23.31 11.69
C GLU A 22 -13.95 22.90 11.74
N SER A 23 -13.68 21.81 12.45
CA SER A 23 -12.34 21.26 12.62
C SER A 23 -11.71 21.14 11.25
N VAL A 24 -10.76 22.03 10.95
CA VAL A 24 -9.90 21.92 9.80
C VAL A 24 -9.27 20.54 9.94
N LYS A 25 -9.65 19.59 9.08
CA LYS A 25 -8.94 18.32 8.93
C LYS A 25 -7.57 18.70 8.40
N THR A 26 -6.66 19.06 9.31
CA THR A 26 -5.23 19.06 9.06
C THR A 26 -4.97 17.72 8.39
N PHE A 27 -4.35 17.72 7.20
CA PHE A 27 -3.94 16.51 6.50
C PHE A 27 -3.15 15.67 7.50
N ALA A 28 -3.84 14.77 8.20
CA ALA A 28 -3.26 13.94 9.22
C ALA A 28 -2.12 13.23 8.52
N ASP A 29 -0.92 13.45 9.04
CA ASP A 29 0.33 13.04 8.41
C ASP A 29 0.14 11.61 7.88
N ARG A 30 0.07 11.46 6.55
CA ARG A 30 -0.43 10.22 5.92
C ARG A 30 0.44 9.08 6.44
N ARG A 31 -0.13 8.22 7.29
CA ARG A 31 0.60 7.15 7.98
C ARG A 31 1.34 6.31 6.94
N LYS A 32 2.68 6.42 6.92
CA LYS A 32 3.54 5.71 5.95
C LYS A 32 3.57 4.22 6.27
N TYR A 33 3.84 3.39 5.26
CA TYR A 33 4.10 1.97 5.46
C TYR A 33 5.56 1.77 5.86
N SER A 34 5.77 1.02 6.92
CA SER A 34 7.09 0.55 7.37
C SER A 34 7.47 -0.77 6.70
N PRO A 35 8.77 -1.14 6.67
CA PRO A 35 9.19 -2.47 6.21
C PRO A 35 8.53 -3.62 6.97
N LYS A 36 8.19 -3.42 8.25
CA LYS A 36 7.42 -4.38 9.05
C LYS A 36 6.02 -4.59 8.46
N GLU A 37 5.31 -3.49 8.19
CA GLU A 37 3.97 -3.56 7.59
C GLU A 37 4.00 -4.17 6.18
N ASP A 38 5.02 -3.90 5.38
CA ASP A 38 5.16 -4.51 4.05
C ASP A 38 5.28 -6.03 4.14
N ARG A 39 6.10 -6.56 5.07
CA ARG A 39 6.23 -8.01 5.28
C ARG A 39 4.90 -8.64 5.70
N ILE A 40 4.16 -7.98 6.60
CA ILE A 40 2.84 -8.46 7.03
C ILE A 40 1.87 -8.49 5.84
N LEU A 41 1.87 -7.44 5.02
CA LEU A 41 1.01 -7.35 3.83
C LEU A 41 1.35 -8.43 2.80
N ILE A 42 2.64 -8.65 2.53
CA ILE A 42 3.12 -9.73 1.65
C ILE A 42 2.73 -11.10 2.21
N GLY A 43 2.93 -11.33 3.51
CA GLY A 43 2.54 -12.57 4.17
C GLY A 43 1.03 -12.85 4.07
N ALA A 44 0.20 -11.82 4.30
CA ALA A 44 -1.25 -11.92 4.16
C ALA A 44 -1.67 -12.23 2.71
N TRP A 45 -1.02 -11.61 1.73
CA TRP A 45 -1.25 -11.91 0.30
C TRP A 45 -0.87 -13.36 -0.01
N LEU A 46 0.36 -13.79 0.31
CA LEU A 46 0.86 -15.14 0.03
C LEU A 46 0.00 -16.23 0.71
N ASN A 47 -0.50 -15.96 1.91
CA ASN A 47 -1.45 -16.84 2.59
C ASN A 47 -2.78 -16.93 1.83
N THR A 48 -3.35 -15.78 1.47
CA THR A 48 -4.65 -15.72 0.76
C THR A 48 -4.57 -16.32 -0.65
N SER A 49 -3.43 -16.19 -1.35
CA SER A 49 -3.26 -16.75 -2.70
C SER A 49 -3.21 -18.29 -2.75
N LYS A 50 -2.99 -18.94 -1.61
CA LYS A 50 -2.95 -20.40 -1.49
C LYS A 50 -4.33 -21.01 -1.20
N ASP A 51 -5.36 -20.17 -0.98
CA ASP A 51 -6.74 -20.60 -0.74
C ASP A 51 -7.43 -20.99 -2.08
N PRO A 52 -7.93 -22.24 -2.23
CA PRO A 52 -8.44 -22.76 -3.51
C PRO A 52 -9.74 -22.11 -4.04
N LEU A 53 -10.37 -21.18 -3.32
CA LEU A 53 -11.69 -20.64 -3.66
C LEU A 53 -11.68 -19.44 -4.63
N VAL A 54 -11.11 -19.59 -5.83
CA VAL A 54 -10.84 -18.43 -6.69
C VAL A 54 -11.46 -18.54 -8.16
N GLY A 55 -12.75 -18.11 -8.42
CA GLY A 55 -13.31 -17.60 -9.75
C GLY A 55 -14.34 -16.38 -9.79
N ASN A 56 -14.18 -15.35 -10.67
CA ASN A 56 -14.89 -14.01 -10.87
C ASN A 56 -14.49 -12.70 -10.07
N GLU A 57 -15.06 -11.52 -10.44
CA GLU A 57 -14.76 -10.14 -9.91
C GLU A 57 -15.21 -9.87 -8.47
N GLN A 58 -16.32 -10.46 -8.01
CA GLN A 58 -16.76 -10.33 -6.61
C GLN A 58 -15.70 -10.87 -5.64
N ARG A 59 -14.83 -11.77 -6.13
CA ARG A 59 -13.67 -12.22 -5.37
C ARG A 59 -12.53 -11.24 -5.31
N ALA A 60 -12.32 -10.34 -6.27
CA ALA A 60 -11.23 -9.37 -6.13
C ALA A 60 -11.49 -8.52 -4.88
N VAL A 61 -12.74 -8.10 -4.67
CA VAL A 61 -13.17 -7.42 -3.45
C VAL A 61 -13.05 -8.33 -2.23
N ALA A 62 -13.53 -9.58 -2.29
CA ALA A 62 -13.44 -10.52 -1.16
C ALA A 62 -11.98 -10.90 -0.79
N PHE A 63 -11.11 -11.00 -1.80
CA PHE A 63 -9.70 -11.31 -1.68
C PHE A 63 -8.97 -10.21 -0.91
N TRP A 64 -9.15 -8.95 -1.33
CA TRP A 64 -8.56 -7.82 -0.63
C TRP A 64 -9.14 -7.62 0.77
N LYS A 65 -10.44 -7.93 0.98
CA LYS A 65 -11.03 -7.97 2.33
C LYS A 65 -10.29 -8.97 3.22
N ARG A 66 -10.12 -10.22 2.78
CA ARG A 66 -9.37 -11.24 3.53
C ARG A 66 -7.93 -10.83 3.82
N ILE A 67 -7.23 -10.25 2.84
CA ILE A 67 -5.86 -9.74 3.05
C ILE A 67 -5.84 -8.69 4.16
N VAL A 68 -6.79 -7.76 4.15
CA VAL A 68 -6.87 -6.69 5.15
C VAL A 68 -7.26 -7.23 6.52
N ASP A 69 -8.15 -8.21 6.58
CA ASP A 69 -8.51 -8.90 7.83
C ASP A 69 -7.28 -9.60 8.43
N TYR A 70 -6.53 -10.38 7.63
CA TYR A 70 -5.27 -11.00 8.06
C TYR A 70 -4.21 -9.98 8.49
N TYR A 71 -4.05 -8.90 7.71
CA TYR A 71 -3.10 -7.84 8.01
C TYR A 71 -3.43 -7.18 9.36
N ASN A 72 -4.67 -6.75 9.56
CA ASN A 72 -5.10 -6.05 10.77
C ASN A 72 -5.18 -6.98 11.99
N ALA A 73 -5.36 -8.29 11.79
CA ALA A 73 -5.29 -9.30 12.86
C ALA A 73 -3.86 -9.64 13.30
N SER A 74 -2.83 -9.09 12.63
CA SER A 74 -1.44 -9.37 12.97
C SER A 74 -1.11 -8.95 14.41
N PRO A 75 -0.56 -9.84 15.26
CA PRO A 75 -0.10 -9.48 16.61
C PRO A 75 0.95 -8.37 16.62
N GLN A 76 1.62 -8.12 15.49
CA GLN A 76 2.64 -7.08 15.34
C GLN A 76 2.07 -5.68 15.12
N LEU A 77 0.74 -5.56 14.98
CA LEU A 77 0.00 -4.30 14.78
C LEU A 77 -0.99 -4.02 15.93
N VAL A 78 -0.85 -4.69 17.08
CA VAL A 78 -1.69 -4.42 18.26
C VAL A 78 -1.53 -2.96 18.69
N GLY A 79 -2.66 -2.27 18.88
CA GLY A 79 -2.71 -0.85 19.26
C GLY A 79 -2.57 0.13 18.09
N GLU A 80 -2.34 -0.35 16.87
CA GLU A 80 -2.30 0.48 15.67
C GLU A 80 -3.70 0.68 15.08
N VAL A 81 -3.93 1.83 14.43
CA VAL A 81 -5.18 2.06 13.68
C VAL A 81 -5.26 1.06 12.51
N PRO A 82 -6.39 0.33 12.34
CA PRO A 82 -6.56 -0.58 11.22
C PRO A 82 -6.39 0.11 9.86
N ARG A 83 -5.74 -0.57 8.92
CA ARG A 83 -5.64 -0.10 7.53
C ARG A 83 -6.91 -0.44 6.76
N GLU A 84 -7.33 0.46 5.89
CA GLU A 84 -8.43 0.24 4.96
C GLU A 84 -8.00 -0.58 3.74
N VAL A 85 -8.98 -1.26 3.12
CA VAL A 85 -8.79 -2.04 1.90
C VAL A 85 -8.10 -1.26 0.79
N THR A 86 -8.55 -0.02 0.55
CA THR A 86 -7.96 0.86 -0.48
C THR A 86 -6.50 1.17 -0.21
N SER A 87 -6.13 1.39 1.07
CA SER A 87 -4.74 1.65 1.46
C SER A 87 -3.85 0.44 1.20
N CYS A 88 -4.28 -0.75 1.63
CA CYS A 88 -3.54 -1.99 1.42
C CYS A 88 -3.39 -2.33 -0.07
N LYS A 89 -4.46 -2.15 -0.86
CA LYS A 89 -4.43 -2.37 -2.32
C LYS A 89 -3.44 -1.44 -3.02
N GLN A 90 -3.46 -0.14 -2.70
CA GLN A 90 -2.51 0.83 -3.26
C GLN A 90 -1.07 0.48 -2.89
N ARG A 91 -0.81 0.11 -1.62
CA ARG A 91 0.52 -0.29 -1.19
C ARG A 91 0.99 -1.56 -1.89
N GLY A 92 0.14 -2.58 -1.94
CA GLY A 92 0.41 -3.85 -2.62
C GLY A 92 0.73 -3.65 -4.10
N SER A 93 -0.04 -2.83 -4.81
CA SER A 93 0.23 -2.46 -6.20
C SER A 93 1.60 -1.81 -6.39
N ARG A 94 1.97 -0.86 -5.50
CA ARG A 94 3.29 -0.21 -5.53
C ARG A 94 4.43 -1.20 -5.26
N ILE A 95 4.31 -2.03 -4.22
CA ILE A 95 5.32 -3.06 -3.90
C ILE A 95 5.53 -3.92 -5.13
N ASN A 96 4.43 -4.38 -5.71
CA ASN A 96 4.49 -5.26 -6.84
C ASN A 96 5.21 -4.63 -8.04
N HIS A 97 4.80 -3.42 -8.44
CA HIS A 97 5.40 -2.72 -9.57
C HIS A 97 6.93 -2.60 -9.43
N GLU A 98 7.39 -2.15 -8.25
CA GLU A 98 8.81 -1.96 -7.98
C GLU A 98 9.58 -3.29 -7.92
N VAL A 99 9.01 -4.31 -7.27
CA VAL A 99 9.61 -5.65 -7.18
C VAL A 99 9.70 -6.32 -8.55
N SER A 100 8.69 -6.20 -9.41
CA SER A 100 8.72 -6.75 -10.77
C SER A 100 9.81 -6.09 -11.62
N ARG A 101 9.97 -4.76 -11.52
CA ARG A 101 11.05 -4.04 -12.21
C ARG A 101 12.42 -4.53 -11.76
N PHE A 102 12.64 -4.63 -10.45
CA PHE A 102 13.92 -5.11 -9.92
C PHE A 102 14.18 -6.57 -10.28
N THR A 103 13.16 -7.43 -10.26
CA THR A 103 13.28 -8.83 -10.69
C THR A 103 13.73 -8.93 -12.15
N GLY A 104 13.24 -8.06 -13.03
CA GLY A 104 13.72 -7.97 -14.41
C GLY A 104 15.20 -7.63 -14.51
N CYS A 105 15.68 -6.67 -13.72
CA CYS A 105 17.10 -6.30 -13.63
C CYS A 105 17.95 -7.45 -13.07
N TYR A 106 17.48 -8.14 -12.03
CA TYR A 106 18.14 -9.31 -11.47
C TYR A 106 18.25 -10.47 -12.45
N ASN A 107 17.17 -10.76 -13.19
CA ASN A 107 17.19 -11.78 -14.24
C ASN A 107 18.09 -11.40 -15.42
N GLN A 108 18.28 -10.11 -15.68
CA GLN A 108 19.30 -9.66 -16.62
C GLN A 108 20.72 -9.91 -16.08
N ALA A 109 21.00 -9.50 -14.84
CA ALA A 109 22.28 -9.74 -14.19
C ALA A 109 22.64 -11.24 -14.14
N LEU A 110 21.67 -12.11 -13.83
CA LEU A 110 21.84 -13.57 -13.86
C LEU A 110 22.23 -14.10 -15.24
N ARG A 111 21.67 -13.56 -16.32
CA ARG A 111 22.01 -13.99 -17.70
C ARG A 111 23.42 -13.54 -18.11
N GLU A 112 23.91 -12.47 -17.52
CA GLU A 112 25.23 -11.91 -17.77
C GLU A 112 26.30 -12.43 -16.78
N GLN A 113 25.89 -13.30 -15.84
CA GLN A 113 26.76 -13.86 -14.81
C GLN A 113 27.90 -14.67 -15.43
N ARG A 114 29.13 -14.37 -15.01
CA ARG A 114 30.34 -15.09 -15.41
C ARG A 114 30.71 -16.14 -14.36
N SER A 115 31.49 -17.15 -14.78
CA SER A 115 32.01 -18.15 -13.85
C SER A 115 32.79 -17.48 -12.70
N GLY A 116 32.51 -17.90 -11.47
CA GLY A 116 33.14 -17.37 -10.26
C GLY A 116 32.41 -16.23 -9.55
N GLN A 117 31.31 -15.71 -10.11
CA GLN A 117 30.47 -14.72 -9.40
C GLN A 117 29.47 -15.42 -8.47
N ASN A 118 29.31 -14.89 -7.26
CA ASN A 118 28.33 -15.37 -6.29
C ASN A 118 26.99 -14.58 -6.38
N ASP A 119 25.99 -14.99 -5.60
CA ASP A 119 24.68 -14.33 -5.56
C ASP A 119 24.77 -12.84 -5.20
N ASP A 120 25.66 -12.46 -4.28
CA ASP A 120 25.84 -11.06 -3.87
C ASP A 120 26.41 -10.20 -5.00
N ASP A 121 27.33 -10.75 -5.80
CA ASP A 121 27.87 -10.09 -6.99
C ASP A 121 26.76 -9.84 -8.03
N VAL A 122 25.90 -10.84 -8.25
CA VAL A 122 24.77 -10.72 -9.17
C VAL A 122 23.77 -9.67 -8.68
N ILE A 123 23.45 -9.66 -7.38
CA ILE A 123 22.56 -8.67 -6.79
C ILE A 123 23.13 -7.25 -6.94
N LYS A 124 24.45 -7.08 -6.75
CA LYS A 124 25.12 -5.78 -6.95
C LYS A 124 24.93 -5.28 -8.38
N VAL A 125 25.18 -6.13 -9.37
CA VAL A 125 24.96 -5.80 -10.79
C VAL A 125 23.48 -5.48 -11.07
N ALA A 126 22.54 -6.18 -10.42
CA ALA A 126 21.12 -5.90 -10.57
C ALA A 126 20.74 -4.48 -10.07
N TYR A 127 21.33 -4.01 -8.97
CA TYR A 127 21.13 -2.62 -8.52
C TYR A 127 21.71 -1.61 -9.51
N ASP A 128 22.88 -1.88 -10.07
CA ASP A 128 23.50 -1.00 -11.05
C ASP A 128 22.62 -0.89 -12.30
N ILE A 129 22.13 -2.03 -12.84
CA ILE A 129 21.17 -2.06 -13.96
C ILE A 129 19.90 -1.28 -13.62
N PHE A 130 19.34 -1.49 -12.41
CA PHE A 130 18.12 -0.81 -11.98
C PHE A 130 18.31 0.71 -11.94
N PHE A 131 19.41 1.17 -11.33
CA PHE A 131 19.72 2.59 -11.22
C PHE A 131 19.94 3.21 -12.60
N THR A 132 20.71 2.57 -13.47
CA THR A 132 20.91 3.04 -14.85
C THR A 132 19.59 3.16 -15.64
N LYS A 133 18.66 2.24 -15.42
CA LYS A 133 17.40 2.20 -16.18
C LYS A 133 16.33 3.16 -15.66
N TYR A 134 16.31 3.42 -14.36
CA TYR A 134 15.20 4.11 -13.70
C TYR A 134 15.60 5.37 -12.93
N ASP A 135 16.91 5.68 -12.88
CA ASP A 135 17.49 6.83 -12.20
C ASP A 135 17.04 6.97 -10.73
N THR A 136 16.85 5.82 -10.07
CA THR A 136 16.42 5.75 -8.68
C THR A 136 16.96 4.51 -8.00
N LYS A 137 17.18 4.60 -6.69
CA LYS A 137 17.61 3.45 -5.89
C LYS A 137 16.42 2.57 -5.59
N PHE A 138 16.60 1.25 -5.76
CA PHE A 138 15.63 0.29 -5.25
C PHE A 138 15.63 0.34 -3.71
N THR A 139 14.44 0.34 -3.10
CA THR A 139 14.25 0.52 -1.64
C THR A 139 13.39 -0.57 -1.00
N LEU A 140 12.91 -1.53 -1.79
CA LEU A 140 12.01 -2.60 -1.33
C LEU A 140 12.72 -3.95 -1.29
N ASP A 141 13.97 -3.96 -0.83
CA ASP A 141 14.80 -5.17 -0.70
C ASP A 141 14.16 -6.23 0.17
N HIS A 142 13.54 -5.82 1.28
CA HIS A 142 12.78 -6.73 2.14
C HIS A 142 11.64 -7.38 1.39
N CYS A 143 10.89 -6.65 0.55
CA CYS A 143 9.80 -7.21 -0.23
C CYS A 143 10.29 -8.20 -1.29
N TRP A 144 11.34 -7.83 -2.02
CA TRP A 144 11.88 -8.67 -3.09
C TRP A 144 12.46 -9.97 -2.53
N ARG A 145 13.17 -9.93 -1.39
CA ARG A 145 13.72 -11.13 -0.73
C ARG A 145 12.63 -12.11 -0.28
N GLU A 146 11.51 -11.62 0.25
CA GLU A 146 10.38 -12.48 0.61
C GLU A 146 9.74 -13.13 -0.63
N LEU A 147 9.62 -12.38 -1.73
CA LEU A 147 8.90 -12.81 -2.93
C LEU A 147 9.75 -13.67 -3.89
N ARG A 148 11.09 -13.54 -3.90
CA ARG A 148 11.97 -14.27 -4.85
C ARG A 148 12.02 -15.78 -4.59
N HIS A 149 11.85 -16.21 -3.34
CA HIS A 149 11.92 -17.63 -2.97
C HIS A 149 10.62 -18.40 -3.32
N GLU A 150 9.51 -17.69 -3.54
CA GLU A 150 8.23 -18.29 -3.95
C GLU A 150 8.13 -18.47 -5.49
N GLN A 151 9.03 -17.86 -6.29
CA GLN A 151 9.07 -17.94 -7.76
C GLN A 151 9.80 -19.20 -8.29
N ASN A 152 9.49 -20.40 -7.75
CA ASN A 152 10.00 -21.66 -8.29
C ASN A 152 9.33 -21.97 -9.65
N PRO A 153 10.08 -22.19 -10.75
CA PRO A 153 9.53 -22.39 -12.10
C PRO A 153 8.63 -23.63 -12.28
N TYR A 154 8.62 -24.56 -11.31
CA TYR A 154 7.74 -25.74 -11.32
C TYR A 154 6.53 -25.64 -10.38
N ARG A 155 6.40 -24.54 -9.63
CA ARG A 155 5.16 -24.17 -8.96
C ARG A 155 4.49 -23.11 -9.80
N LYS A 156 3.54 -23.50 -10.66
CA LYS A 156 2.54 -22.53 -11.17
C LYS A 156 1.69 -22.07 -9.98
N GLY A 157 2.18 -21.03 -9.32
CA GLY A 157 1.50 -20.33 -8.25
C GLY A 157 2.10 -18.93 -8.12
N PRO A 158 1.26 -17.92 -7.93
CA PRO A 158 0.33 -17.51 -8.97
C PRO A 158 1.10 -16.90 -10.15
N GLU A 159 1.07 -17.59 -11.27
CA GLU A 159 1.16 -16.93 -12.59
C GLU A 159 -0.12 -16.09 -12.85
N VAL A 160 -0.92 -15.79 -11.82
CA VAL A 160 -1.70 -14.56 -11.69
C VAL A 160 -0.71 -13.43 -11.44
N ILE A 161 0.08 -13.16 -12.46
CA ILE A 161 0.68 -11.87 -12.70
C ILE A 161 -0.46 -10.86 -12.54
N LEU A 162 -0.49 -10.13 -11.42
CA LEU A 162 -0.27 -8.68 -11.33
C LEU A 162 -1.01 -7.74 -12.32
N ASN A 163 -1.88 -8.28 -13.17
CA ASN A 163 -2.51 -7.64 -14.32
C ASN A 163 -4.04 -7.80 -14.36
N ASP A 164 -4.67 -8.62 -13.51
CA ASP A 164 -6.14 -8.76 -13.51
C ASP A 164 -6.86 -7.73 -12.62
N THR A 165 -6.48 -6.45 -12.72
CA THR A 165 -7.37 -5.36 -12.28
C THR A 165 -7.48 -4.18 -13.24
N ALA A 166 -7.06 -4.30 -14.50
CA ALA A 166 -7.43 -3.32 -15.52
C ALA A 166 -7.19 -3.87 -16.94
N LYS A 167 -8.12 -4.68 -17.46
CA LYS A 167 -8.58 -4.42 -18.83
C LYS A 167 -9.71 -3.42 -18.69
N GLU A 168 -9.37 -2.14 -18.63
CA GLU A 168 -10.34 -1.10 -18.95
C GLU A 168 -10.64 -1.24 -20.44
N ASP A 169 -11.93 -1.37 -20.77
CA ASP A 169 -12.43 -1.41 -22.14
C ASP A 169 -12.01 -0.14 -22.89
N SER A 170 -10.90 -0.22 -23.63
CA SER A 170 -10.65 0.66 -24.76
C SER A 170 -11.53 0.18 -25.92
N THR A 171 -12.80 0.59 -25.92
CA THR A 171 -13.57 0.71 -27.16
C THR A 171 -14.27 2.06 -27.13
N SER A 172 -13.73 3.01 -27.89
CA SER A 172 -14.49 4.11 -28.46
C SER A 172 -14.29 4.07 -29.97
#